data_AF-A0A3A4JUA6-F1
#
_entry.id   AF-A0A3A4JUA6-F1
#
_cell.length_a   1.000
_cell.length_b   1.000
_cell.length_c   1.000
_cell.angle_alpha   90.00
_cell.angle_beta   90.00
_cell.angle_gamma   90.00
#
_symmetry.space_group_name_H-M   'P 1'
#
loop_
_entity.id
_entity.type
_entity.pdbx_description
1 polymer ?
#
loop_
_entity_poly.entity_id
_entity_poly.type
_entity_poly.pdbx_seq_one_letter_code
_entity_poly.pdbx_strand_id
1 'polypeptide(L)'
;MTETIDRAPHLFAAEDPQTLRGYYRDMLFVRRFEERTAQGYAQAKIGGYCHLNLGEEATVVGVGAAMRPTDYLFTNYREHGYALAKGIEPGRVMAELYGRSTGTSKGWGGSMHMFDTATRLLGGYGIVGGQLPLAVGAALAIDYRGGDDVVVCQMGDGTTNIGAFHESLNIAALWNLPVVFIVINNQLGMGTTVEASSAEPDLYKRAASYRMRGEQVDGTDVLAVRDIATDLVETARRDGKPALLEAISHRLKGHSVVDPAKYRSGADVSAARESDPVVRLRAELIESGVLDETSAEELAREVEAGVDAAVAFADASPHPEPSSLFDYTYATPVAGVSPRLPADPLF
;
A
#
# COMPACT_ATOMS: atom_id res chain seq x y z
N MET A 1 -28.17 -0.08 5.51
CA MET A 1 -26.95 -0.33 6.28
C MET A 1 -26.35 -1.57 5.66
N THR A 2 -25.33 -1.43 4.83
CA THR A 2 -24.47 -2.57 4.54
C THR A 2 -23.57 -2.71 5.75
N GLU A 3 -23.68 -3.85 6.44
CA GLU A 3 -22.76 -4.25 7.50
C GLU A 3 -21.36 -4.38 6.89
N THR A 4 -20.31 -4.20 7.70
CA THR A 4 -18.93 -4.51 7.30
C THR A 4 -18.92 -5.89 6.63
N ILE A 5 -18.37 -5.98 5.43
CA ILE A 5 -18.26 -7.24 4.71
C ILE A 5 -17.24 -8.10 5.45
N ASP A 6 -17.77 -9.08 6.18
CA ASP A 6 -17.00 -10.16 6.76
C ASP A 6 -16.98 -11.36 5.80
N ARG A 7 -15.92 -12.15 5.89
CA ARG A 7 -15.84 -13.41 5.15
C ARG A 7 -16.87 -14.40 5.69
N ALA A 8 -17.69 -14.95 4.80
CA ALA A 8 -18.56 -16.05 5.17
C ALA A 8 -17.72 -17.33 5.47
N PRO A 9 -17.92 -18.05 6.59
CA PRO A 9 -17.04 -19.15 7.02
C PRO A 9 -16.83 -20.27 5.99
N HIS A 10 -17.84 -20.53 5.16
CA HIS A 10 -17.76 -21.57 4.12
C HIS A 10 -16.79 -21.21 2.98
N LEU A 11 -16.49 -19.93 2.76
CA LEU A 11 -15.56 -19.50 1.72
C LEU A 11 -14.13 -19.92 2.04
N PHE A 12 -13.74 -19.87 3.33
CA PHE A 12 -12.42 -20.33 3.74
C PHE A 12 -12.22 -21.83 3.49
N ALA A 13 -13.21 -22.65 3.84
CA ALA A 13 -13.15 -24.10 3.65
C ALA A 13 -13.21 -24.53 2.17
N ALA A 14 -13.74 -23.68 1.29
CA ALA A 14 -13.82 -23.93 -0.14
C ALA A 14 -12.56 -23.46 -0.90
N GLU A 15 -11.71 -22.65 -0.27
CA GLU A 15 -10.50 -22.11 -0.87
C GLU A 15 -9.44 -23.21 -1.03
N ASP A 16 -8.65 -23.15 -2.10
CA ASP A 16 -7.54 -24.07 -2.31
C ASP A 16 -6.50 -23.94 -1.18
N PRO A 17 -6.14 -25.04 -0.49
CA PRO A 17 -5.18 -25.01 0.61
C PRO A 17 -3.83 -24.38 0.25
N GLN A 18 -3.36 -24.58 -0.99
CA GLN A 18 -2.08 -24.00 -1.43
C GLN A 18 -2.18 -22.49 -1.61
N THR A 19 -3.31 -22.00 -2.10
CA THR A 19 -3.62 -20.57 -2.21
C THR A 19 -3.64 -19.91 -0.83
N LEU A 20 -4.30 -20.52 0.17
CA LEU A 20 -4.31 -20.01 1.54
C LEU A 20 -2.90 -19.92 2.16
N ARG A 21 -2.07 -20.96 1.97
CA ARG A 21 -0.67 -20.95 2.41
C ARG A 21 0.13 -19.85 1.70
N GLY A 22 -0.15 -19.61 0.42
CA GLY A 22 0.44 -18.53 -0.36
C GLY A 22 0.15 -17.15 0.24
N TYR A 23 -1.11 -16.86 0.55
CA TYR A 23 -1.47 -15.60 1.20
C TYR A 23 -0.80 -15.43 2.56
N TYR A 24 -0.77 -16.48 3.38
CA TYR A 24 -0.05 -16.43 4.65
C TYR A 24 1.45 -16.16 4.47
N ARG A 25 2.08 -16.81 3.50
CA ARG A 25 3.48 -16.55 3.15
C ARG A 25 3.72 -15.10 2.78
N ASP A 26 2.88 -14.54 1.91
CA ASP A 26 3.04 -13.19 1.40
C ASP A 26 2.80 -12.14 2.50
N MET A 27 1.78 -12.35 3.34
CA MET A 27 1.53 -11.49 4.51
C MET A 27 2.68 -11.56 5.51
N LEU A 28 3.21 -12.75 5.78
CA LEU A 28 4.37 -12.94 6.65
C LEU A 28 5.62 -12.28 6.04
N PHE A 29 5.78 -12.33 4.72
CA PHE A 29 6.88 -11.67 4.02
C PHE A 29 6.81 -10.16 4.17
N VAL A 30 5.65 -9.54 3.94
CA VAL A 30 5.44 -8.10 4.17
C VAL A 30 5.75 -7.75 5.64
N ARG A 31 5.24 -8.54 6.60
CA ARG A 31 5.51 -8.35 8.03
C ARG A 31 7.01 -8.33 8.34
N ARG A 32 7.75 -9.36 7.90
CA ARG A 32 9.19 -9.50 8.19
C ARG A 32 10.00 -8.43 7.45
N PHE A 33 9.63 -8.09 6.23
CA PHE A 33 10.25 -7.01 5.46
C PHE A 33 10.11 -5.67 6.19
N GLU A 34 8.92 -5.35 6.69
CA GLU A 34 8.65 -4.10 7.43
C GLU A 34 9.34 -4.07 8.80
N GLU A 35 9.44 -5.20 9.50
CA GLU A 35 10.21 -5.31 10.74
C GLU A 35 11.71 -5.04 10.51
N ARG A 36 12.27 -5.57 9.41
CA ARG A 36 13.65 -5.32 9.01
C ARG A 36 13.86 -3.89 8.51
N THR A 37 12.85 -3.31 7.86
CA THR A 37 12.82 -1.88 7.50
C THR A 37 12.89 -1.01 8.76
N ALA A 38 12.08 -1.29 9.79
CA ALA A 38 12.12 -0.58 11.06
C ALA A 38 13.49 -0.68 11.75
N GLN A 39 14.11 -1.87 11.70
CA GLN A 39 15.47 -2.07 12.20
C GLN A 39 16.50 -1.27 11.40
N GLY A 40 16.43 -1.29 10.07
CA GLY A 40 17.31 -0.52 9.18
C GLY A 40 17.21 0.99 9.44
N TYR A 41 16.00 1.49 9.70
CA TYR A 41 15.76 2.87 10.12
C TYR A 41 16.45 3.18 11.45
N ALA A 42 16.29 2.33 12.47
CA ALA A 42 16.96 2.50 13.77
C ALA A 42 18.49 2.45 13.67
N GLN A 43 19.02 1.76 12.67
CA GLN A 43 20.45 1.72 12.32
C GLN A 43 20.91 2.90 11.46
N ALA A 44 20.04 3.89 11.21
CA ALA A 44 20.29 5.04 10.34
C ALA A 44 20.66 4.68 8.89
N LYS A 45 20.22 3.50 8.42
CA LYS A 45 20.37 3.11 7.00
C LYS A 45 19.31 3.77 6.11
N ILE A 46 18.16 4.13 6.69
CA ILE A 46 17.04 4.79 6.01
C ILE A 46 17.00 6.25 6.46
N GLY A 47 17.02 7.17 5.51
CA GLY A 47 16.86 8.60 5.74
C GLY A 47 15.42 9.07 5.56
N GLY A 48 15.08 10.23 6.14
CA GLY A 48 13.76 10.85 5.98
C GLY A 48 12.68 10.21 6.85
N TYR A 49 11.43 10.24 6.37
CA TYR A 49 10.30 9.59 7.05
C TYR A 49 10.13 8.16 6.56
N CYS A 50 9.72 7.26 7.45
CA CYS A 50 9.49 5.86 7.13
C CYS A 50 8.16 5.39 7.71
N HIS A 51 7.28 4.85 6.87
CA HIS A 51 5.92 4.45 7.24
C HIS A 51 5.67 3.00 6.86
N LEU A 52 5.31 2.17 7.83
CA LEU A 52 5.26 0.71 7.69
C LEU A 52 3.83 0.19 7.51
N ASN A 53 3.61 -0.87 6.73
CA ASN A 53 2.32 -1.57 6.59
C ASN A 53 1.99 -2.55 7.75
N LEU A 54 2.62 -2.40 8.93
CA LEU A 54 2.40 -3.32 10.06
C LEU A 54 0.95 -3.27 10.58
N GLY A 55 0.22 -4.38 10.42
CA GLY A 55 -1.21 -4.54 10.71
C GLY A 55 -2.13 -4.42 9.49
N GLU A 56 -1.57 -4.03 8.34
CA GLU A 56 -2.30 -3.82 7.08
C GLU A 56 -1.99 -4.92 6.05
N GLU A 57 -1.30 -6.00 6.45
CA GLU A 57 -0.76 -7.02 5.53
C GLU A 57 -1.85 -7.75 4.75
N ALA A 58 -2.98 -8.08 5.39
CA ALA A 58 -4.11 -8.70 4.70
C ALA A 58 -4.67 -7.80 3.60
N THR A 59 -4.73 -6.48 3.83
CA THR A 59 -5.21 -5.56 2.79
C THR A 59 -4.20 -5.44 1.65
N VAL A 60 -2.90 -5.35 1.97
CA VAL A 60 -1.82 -5.34 0.96
C VAL A 60 -1.92 -6.55 0.04
N VAL A 61 -1.98 -7.75 0.62
CA VAL A 61 -2.00 -9.02 -0.14
C VAL A 61 -3.34 -9.22 -0.85
N GLY A 62 -4.46 -8.93 -0.20
CA GLY A 62 -5.79 -9.09 -0.77
C GLY A 62 -6.03 -8.17 -1.97
N VAL A 63 -5.63 -6.91 -1.87
CA VAL A 63 -5.70 -5.96 -3.01
C VAL A 63 -4.75 -6.40 -4.12
N GLY A 64 -3.51 -6.79 -3.79
CA GLY A 64 -2.56 -7.29 -4.77
C GLY A 64 -3.09 -8.51 -5.55
N ALA A 65 -3.74 -9.45 -4.86
CA ALA A 65 -4.32 -10.64 -5.46
C ALA A 65 -5.53 -10.36 -6.37
N ALA A 66 -6.26 -9.27 -6.12
CA ALA A 66 -7.40 -8.85 -6.95
C ALA A 66 -6.99 -8.15 -8.27
N MET A 67 -5.73 -7.70 -8.37
CA MET A 67 -5.23 -6.95 -9.52
C MET A 67 -4.57 -7.85 -10.57
N ARG A 68 -4.72 -7.49 -11.85
CA ARG A 68 -3.88 -8.03 -12.92
C ARG A 68 -2.49 -7.39 -12.86
N PRO A 69 -1.45 -8.05 -13.38
CA PRO A 69 -0.12 -7.45 -13.48
C PRO A 69 -0.10 -6.12 -14.26
N THR A 70 -0.99 -5.98 -15.25
CA THR A 70 -1.13 -4.78 -16.08
C THR A 70 -1.96 -3.66 -15.42
N ASP A 71 -2.67 -3.91 -14.33
CA ASP A 71 -3.40 -2.85 -13.64
C ASP A 71 -2.43 -1.86 -12.96
N TYR A 72 -2.79 -0.58 -13.00
CA TYR A 72 -2.01 0.48 -12.38
C TYR A 72 -2.31 0.58 -10.89
N LEU A 73 -1.26 0.77 -10.09
CA LEU A 73 -1.39 1.00 -8.65
C LEU A 73 -0.80 2.37 -8.28
N PHE A 74 -1.63 3.23 -7.71
CA PHE A 74 -1.25 4.48 -7.07
C PHE A 74 -1.43 4.33 -5.56
N THR A 75 -0.44 4.72 -4.78
CA THR A 75 -0.41 4.55 -3.32
C THR A 75 -0.19 5.89 -2.62
N ASN A 76 -0.45 5.96 -1.31
CA ASN A 76 0.14 6.98 -0.46
C ASN A 76 1.59 6.58 -0.07
N TYR A 77 2.19 7.31 0.86
CA TYR A 77 3.55 7.04 1.38
C TYR A 77 3.73 5.71 2.16
N ARG A 78 2.69 4.89 2.34
CA ARG A 78 2.77 3.60 3.06
C ARG A 78 2.67 2.44 2.08
N GLU A 79 3.70 2.30 1.26
CA GLU A 79 3.63 1.58 -0.01
C GLU A 79 4.54 0.36 -0.14
N HIS A 80 5.40 0.07 0.84
CA HIS A 80 6.42 -0.98 0.69
C HIS A 80 5.79 -2.35 0.41
N GLY A 81 4.75 -2.70 1.18
CA GLY A 81 4.00 -3.94 0.96
C GLY A 81 3.34 -3.98 -0.42
N TYR A 82 2.81 -2.86 -0.89
CA TYR A 82 2.17 -2.74 -2.21
C TYR A 82 3.18 -2.86 -3.36
N ALA A 83 4.40 -2.32 -3.18
CA ALA A 83 5.51 -2.52 -4.12
C ALA A 83 5.87 -4.00 -4.26
N LEU A 84 5.96 -4.71 -3.14
CA LEU A 84 6.19 -6.16 -3.12
C LEU A 84 5.03 -6.92 -3.78
N ALA A 85 3.78 -6.55 -3.47
CA ALA A 85 2.59 -7.17 -4.05
C ALA A 85 2.47 -6.94 -5.58
N LYS A 86 2.96 -5.81 -6.09
CA LYS A 86 3.07 -5.55 -7.54
C LYS A 86 4.22 -6.30 -8.22
N GLY A 87 5.00 -7.08 -7.47
CA GLY A 87 6.05 -7.94 -7.99
C GLY A 87 7.41 -7.26 -8.15
N ILE A 88 7.63 -6.11 -7.50
CA ILE A 88 8.96 -5.50 -7.46
C ILE A 88 9.87 -6.41 -6.62
N GLU A 89 11.08 -6.65 -7.12
CA GLU A 89 12.07 -7.47 -6.43
C GLU A 89 12.39 -6.89 -5.02
N PRO A 90 12.31 -7.70 -3.94
CA PRO A 90 12.47 -7.20 -2.58
C PRO A 90 13.77 -6.46 -2.29
N GLY A 91 14.90 -6.91 -2.85
CA GLY A 91 16.18 -6.24 -2.78
C GLY A 91 16.14 -4.82 -3.35
N ARG A 92 15.49 -4.60 -4.49
CA ARG A 92 15.27 -3.26 -5.07
C ARG A 92 14.40 -2.38 -4.18
N VAL A 93 13.36 -2.93 -3.55
CA VAL A 93 12.52 -2.17 -2.59
C VAL A 93 13.36 -1.76 -1.37
N MET A 94 14.13 -2.68 -0.80
CA MET A 94 15.00 -2.39 0.35
C MET A 94 16.15 -1.43 -0.03
N ALA A 95 16.69 -1.55 -1.24
CA ALA A 95 17.72 -0.65 -1.77
C ALA A 95 17.18 0.78 -1.92
N GLU A 96 15.93 0.96 -2.36
CA GLU A 96 15.28 2.27 -2.42
C GLU A 96 15.17 2.88 -1.01
N LEU A 97 14.71 2.10 -0.03
CA LEU A 97 14.63 2.52 1.38
C LEU A 97 15.99 2.98 1.92
N TYR A 98 17.05 2.28 1.55
CA TYR A 98 18.42 2.56 2.00
C TYR A 98 19.10 3.69 1.20
N GLY A 99 18.38 4.35 0.29
CA GLY A 99 18.92 5.42 -0.55
C GLY A 99 20.03 4.92 -1.49
N ARG A 100 19.87 3.73 -2.06
CA ARG A 100 20.84 3.09 -2.97
C ARG A 100 20.43 3.25 -4.43
N SER A 101 21.42 3.42 -5.30
CA SER A 101 21.21 3.64 -6.74
C SER A 101 20.54 2.48 -7.49
N THR A 102 20.53 1.27 -6.89
CA THR A 102 19.83 0.07 -7.39
C THR A 102 18.36 0.01 -6.96
N GLY A 103 17.89 0.98 -6.16
CA GLY A 103 16.49 1.14 -5.79
C GLY A 103 15.58 1.40 -6.99
N THR A 104 14.27 1.25 -6.78
CA THR A 104 13.23 1.45 -7.80
C THR A 104 13.27 2.83 -8.44
N SER A 105 13.53 3.86 -7.63
CA SER A 105 13.69 5.26 -8.01
C SER A 105 15.14 5.73 -7.83
N LYS A 106 16.12 4.81 -7.93
CA LYS A 106 17.57 5.07 -7.78
C LYS A 106 17.97 5.58 -6.40
N GLY A 107 17.18 5.28 -5.37
CA GLY A 107 17.43 5.69 -3.99
C GLY A 107 17.11 7.16 -3.70
N TRP A 108 16.45 7.84 -4.63
CA TRP A 108 16.08 9.26 -4.49
C TRP A 108 14.71 9.44 -3.86
N GLY A 109 13.84 8.45 -4.02
CA GLY A 109 12.48 8.49 -3.51
C GLY A 109 12.39 8.09 -2.04
N GLY A 110 13.22 7.12 -1.64
CA GLY A 110 13.21 6.58 -0.28
C GLY A 110 11.87 5.91 0.06
N SER A 111 11.48 5.96 1.33
CA SER A 111 10.29 5.25 1.84
C SER A 111 8.95 5.80 1.32
N MET A 112 8.89 7.03 0.84
CA MET A 112 7.61 7.69 0.51
C MET A 112 7.37 7.94 -0.98
N HIS A 113 8.30 7.53 -1.86
CA HIS A 113 8.28 7.86 -3.30
C HIS A 113 8.80 6.72 -4.19
N MET A 114 8.34 5.48 -3.94
CA MET A 114 8.69 4.32 -4.75
C MET A 114 7.89 4.31 -6.06
N PHE A 115 8.60 4.21 -7.18
CA PHE A 115 7.99 4.25 -8.50
C PHE A 115 8.61 3.20 -9.42
N ASP A 116 7.78 2.44 -10.13
CA ASP A 116 8.25 1.47 -11.11
C ASP A 116 7.26 1.32 -12.29
N THR A 117 7.69 1.78 -13.46
CA THR A 117 6.88 1.73 -14.68
C THR A 117 6.67 0.30 -15.20
N ALA A 118 7.60 -0.62 -14.92
CA ALA A 118 7.53 -1.99 -15.41
C ALA A 118 6.39 -2.77 -14.74
N THR A 119 6.28 -2.64 -13.42
CA THR A 119 5.18 -3.20 -12.63
C THR A 119 3.94 -2.30 -12.58
N ARG A 120 4.02 -1.08 -13.13
CA ARG A 120 2.94 -0.06 -13.10
C ARG A 120 2.55 0.34 -11.68
N LEU A 121 3.49 0.27 -10.75
CA LEU A 121 3.41 0.98 -9.47
C LEU A 121 3.80 2.44 -9.74
N LEU A 122 2.81 3.31 -9.86
CA LEU A 122 3.02 4.75 -9.97
C LEU A 122 2.77 5.38 -8.60
N GLY A 123 3.39 4.79 -7.58
CA GLY A 123 3.12 5.00 -6.17
C GLY A 123 4.04 6.03 -5.52
N GLY A 124 3.76 6.29 -4.26
CA GLY A 124 4.68 7.02 -3.38
C GLY A 124 4.44 8.50 -3.38
N TYR A 125 3.41 8.89 -2.65
CA TYR A 125 3.03 10.29 -2.49
C TYR A 125 3.08 10.68 -1.01
N GLY A 126 4.16 11.39 -0.65
CA GLY A 126 4.29 12.05 0.66
C GLY A 126 3.28 13.19 0.87
N ILE A 127 2.79 13.81 -0.19
CA ILE A 127 1.69 14.77 -0.12
C ILE A 127 0.37 14.00 -0.04
N VAL A 128 -0.34 14.16 1.08
CA VAL A 128 -1.63 13.50 1.32
C VAL A 128 -2.59 13.79 0.16
N GLY A 129 -3.01 12.72 -0.52
CA GLY A 129 -3.94 12.75 -1.64
C GLY A 129 -3.39 13.30 -2.95
N GLY A 130 -2.07 13.53 -3.06
CA GLY A 130 -1.43 13.93 -4.31
C GLY A 130 -1.57 12.91 -5.45
N GLN A 131 -1.78 11.64 -5.12
CA GLN A 131 -1.98 10.55 -6.07
C GLN A 131 -3.36 10.56 -6.72
N LEU A 132 -4.38 11.13 -6.06
CA LEU A 132 -5.78 11.00 -6.46
C LEU A 132 -6.07 11.58 -7.86
N PRO A 133 -5.71 12.84 -8.18
CA PRO A 133 -5.92 13.37 -9.54
C PRO A 133 -5.11 12.63 -10.61
N LEU A 134 -3.92 12.14 -10.25
CA LEU A 134 -3.04 11.41 -11.17
C LEU A 134 -3.60 10.02 -11.50
N ALA A 135 -4.15 9.33 -10.51
CA ALA A 135 -4.85 8.07 -10.70
C ALA A 135 -6.06 8.23 -11.62
N VAL A 136 -6.85 9.29 -11.43
CA VAL A 136 -7.98 9.63 -12.32
C VAL A 136 -7.50 9.95 -13.73
N GLY A 137 -6.39 10.68 -13.88
CA GLY A 137 -5.79 10.94 -15.18
C GLY A 137 -5.31 9.67 -15.90
N ALA A 138 -4.74 8.72 -15.16
CA ALA A 138 -4.36 7.42 -15.71
C ALA A 138 -5.60 6.60 -16.15
N ALA A 139 -6.68 6.62 -15.36
CA ALA A 139 -7.92 5.95 -15.69
C ALA A 139 -8.57 6.55 -16.95
N LEU A 140 -8.54 7.89 -17.08
CA LEU A 140 -8.96 8.58 -18.30
C LEU A 140 -8.11 8.15 -19.50
N ALA A 141 -6.80 7.99 -19.35
CA ALA A 141 -5.93 7.56 -20.44
C ALA A 141 -6.22 6.12 -20.90
N ILE A 142 -6.65 5.24 -19.99
CA ILE A 142 -7.08 3.88 -20.32
C ILE A 142 -8.39 3.92 -21.12
N ASP A 143 -9.40 4.62 -20.61
CA ASP A 143 -10.71 4.78 -21.28
C ASP A 143 -10.55 5.40 -22.67
N TYR A 144 -9.79 6.50 -22.78
CA TYR A 144 -9.54 7.20 -24.05
C TYR A 144 -8.88 6.30 -25.11
N ARG A 145 -8.10 5.30 -24.69
CA ARG A 145 -7.43 4.35 -25.59
C ARG A 145 -8.26 3.09 -25.85
N GLY A 146 -9.44 2.96 -25.24
CA GLY A 146 -10.27 1.75 -25.30
C GLY A 146 -9.60 0.53 -24.67
N GLY A 147 -8.76 0.74 -23.64
CA GLY A 147 -8.11 -0.33 -22.90
C GLY A 147 -9.02 -0.94 -21.83
N ASP A 148 -8.66 -2.15 -21.36
CA ASP A 148 -9.36 -2.85 -20.29
C ASP A 148 -8.50 -2.96 -19.01
N ASP A 149 -7.46 -2.14 -18.85
CA ASP A 149 -6.72 -2.05 -17.58
C ASP A 149 -7.55 -1.27 -16.54
N VAL A 150 -7.26 -1.46 -15.24
CA VAL A 150 -7.89 -0.71 -14.15
C VAL A 150 -6.84 0.06 -13.36
N VAL A 151 -7.25 1.21 -12.81
CA VAL A 151 -6.46 1.94 -11.81
C VAL A 151 -6.97 1.61 -10.41
N VAL A 152 -6.09 1.11 -9.55
CA VAL A 152 -6.33 1.06 -8.11
C VAL A 152 -5.61 2.24 -7.46
N CYS A 153 -6.35 3.03 -6.68
CA CYS A 153 -5.83 4.20 -5.97
C CYS A 153 -5.98 4.01 -4.46
N GLN A 154 -4.90 3.60 -3.81
CA GLN A 154 -4.83 3.39 -2.37
C GLN A 154 -4.54 4.71 -1.62
N MET A 155 -5.18 4.88 -0.47
CA MET A 155 -5.01 6.03 0.42
C MET A 155 -5.33 5.66 1.88
N GLY A 156 -5.04 6.57 2.81
CA GLY A 156 -5.46 6.43 4.22
C GLY A 156 -6.73 7.23 4.52
N ASP A 157 -7.41 6.91 5.62
CA ASP A 157 -8.65 7.56 6.11
C ASP A 157 -8.58 9.10 6.10
N GLY A 158 -7.52 9.70 6.66
CA GLY A 158 -7.35 11.15 6.69
C GLY A 158 -7.30 11.83 5.31
N THR A 159 -7.01 11.07 4.24
CA THR A 159 -7.03 11.58 2.86
C THR A 159 -8.44 11.94 2.41
N THR A 160 -9.47 11.30 2.97
CA THR A 160 -10.86 11.50 2.53
C THR A 160 -11.41 12.90 2.82
N ASN A 161 -10.67 13.71 3.61
CA ASN A 161 -11.08 15.05 4.04
C ASN A 161 -10.45 16.19 3.22
N ILE A 162 -9.69 15.90 2.15
CA ILE A 162 -9.11 16.93 1.29
C ILE A 162 -9.94 17.18 0.04
N GLY A 163 -9.86 18.39 -0.54
CA GLY A 163 -10.59 18.74 -1.77
C GLY A 163 -10.33 17.80 -2.95
N ALA A 164 -9.07 17.40 -3.16
CA ALA A 164 -8.70 16.52 -4.27
C ALA A 164 -9.37 15.14 -4.21
N PHE A 165 -9.77 14.65 -3.04
CA PHE A 165 -10.59 13.43 -2.92
C PHE A 165 -11.95 13.63 -3.56
N HIS A 166 -12.65 14.71 -3.19
CA HIS A 166 -13.98 15.01 -3.70
C HIS A 166 -13.96 15.28 -5.22
N GLU A 167 -12.99 16.07 -5.68
CA GLU A 167 -12.81 16.38 -7.10
C GLU A 167 -12.54 15.13 -7.94
N SER A 168 -11.67 14.24 -7.44
CA SER A 168 -11.28 13.01 -8.14
C SER A 168 -12.44 12.01 -8.26
N LEU A 169 -13.17 11.77 -7.16
CA LEU A 169 -14.34 10.89 -7.18
C LEU A 169 -15.43 11.43 -8.11
N ASN A 170 -15.68 12.75 -8.07
CA ASN A 170 -16.67 13.38 -8.94
C ASN A 170 -16.33 13.22 -10.43
N ILE A 171 -15.08 13.48 -10.82
CA ILE A 171 -14.65 13.34 -12.22
C ILE A 171 -14.67 11.88 -12.67
N ALA A 172 -14.16 10.96 -11.84
CA ALA A 172 -14.17 9.54 -12.14
C ALA A 172 -15.61 9.04 -12.42
N ALA A 173 -16.56 9.41 -11.55
CA ALA A 173 -17.96 9.02 -11.70
C ALA A 173 -18.63 9.69 -12.91
N LEU A 174 -18.35 10.98 -13.14
CA LEU A 174 -18.93 11.74 -14.26
C LEU A 174 -18.53 11.13 -15.61
N TRP A 175 -17.31 10.64 -15.73
CA TRP A 175 -16.76 10.10 -16.97
C TRP A 175 -16.78 8.57 -17.07
N ASN A 176 -17.31 7.87 -16.06
CA ASN A 176 -17.33 6.40 -16.00
C ASN A 176 -15.92 5.81 -16.19
N LEU A 177 -14.96 6.27 -15.38
CA LEU A 177 -13.57 5.82 -15.49
C LEU A 177 -13.31 4.49 -14.76
N PRO A 178 -12.40 3.64 -15.28
CA PRO A 178 -12.04 2.35 -14.68
C PRO A 178 -11.08 2.55 -13.50
N VAL A 179 -11.59 3.10 -12.38
CA VAL A 179 -10.81 3.35 -11.16
C VAL A 179 -11.50 2.86 -9.90
N VAL A 180 -10.77 2.14 -9.06
CA VAL A 180 -11.19 1.73 -7.71
C VAL A 180 -10.36 2.48 -6.68
N PHE A 181 -11.02 3.27 -5.84
CA PHE A 181 -10.40 3.97 -4.72
C PHE A 181 -10.46 3.08 -3.48
N ILE A 182 -9.32 2.88 -2.81
CA ILE A 182 -9.23 2.04 -1.61
C ILE A 182 -8.74 2.89 -0.45
N VAL A 183 -9.60 3.05 0.55
CA VAL A 183 -9.29 3.72 1.82
C VAL A 183 -8.87 2.67 2.82
N ILE A 184 -7.60 2.68 3.19
CA ILE A 184 -7.08 1.92 4.32
C ILE A 184 -7.42 2.71 5.58
N ASN A 185 -8.54 2.36 6.20
CA ASN A 185 -9.00 3.01 7.41
C ASN A 185 -8.38 2.31 8.63
N ASN A 186 -7.17 2.76 8.99
CA ASN A 186 -6.49 2.31 10.21
C ASN A 186 -6.90 3.10 11.46
N GLN A 187 -8.06 3.78 11.38
CA GLN A 187 -8.76 4.54 12.41
C GLN A 187 -8.10 5.89 12.78
N LEU A 188 -6.94 6.24 12.20
CA LEU A 188 -6.10 7.34 12.68
C LEU A 188 -5.34 8.09 11.57
N GLY A 189 -5.73 9.34 11.34
CA GLY A 189 -4.95 10.35 10.63
C GLY A 189 -3.82 10.89 11.50
N MET A 190 -2.66 10.23 11.47
CA MET A 190 -1.58 10.38 12.47
C MET A 190 -2.11 10.09 13.88
N GLY A 191 -2.67 11.09 14.57
CA GLY A 191 -3.25 10.97 15.91
C GLY A 191 -4.69 11.48 16.03
N THR A 192 -5.31 11.90 14.93
CA THR A 192 -6.73 12.32 14.90
C THR A 192 -7.58 11.13 14.46
N THR A 193 -8.64 10.81 15.22
CA THR A 193 -9.54 9.70 14.85
C THR A 193 -10.42 10.07 13.65
N VAL A 194 -11.01 9.06 13.02
CA VAL A 194 -11.95 9.26 11.92
C VAL A 194 -13.15 10.09 12.38
N GLU A 195 -13.74 9.76 13.52
CA GLU A 195 -14.89 10.49 14.10
C GLU A 195 -14.56 11.95 14.43
N ALA A 196 -13.32 12.23 14.83
CA ALA A 196 -12.87 13.58 15.14
C ALA A 196 -12.58 14.43 13.88
N SER A 197 -12.37 13.79 12.72
CA SER A 197 -11.99 14.45 11.48
C SER A 197 -13.08 14.40 10.40
N SER A 198 -14.12 13.59 10.59
CA SER A 198 -15.11 13.26 9.56
C SER A 198 -16.53 13.41 10.08
N ALA A 199 -17.35 14.21 9.40
CA ALA A 199 -18.77 14.35 9.71
C ALA A 199 -19.58 13.08 9.39
N GLU A 200 -19.11 12.31 8.40
CA GLU A 200 -19.55 10.94 8.14
C GLU A 200 -18.33 10.03 8.38
N PRO A 201 -18.29 9.27 9.50
CA PRO A 201 -17.17 8.41 9.84
C PRO A 201 -17.17 7.09 9.08
N ASP A 202 -18.31 6.65 8.53
CA ASP A 202 -18.34 5.49 7.64
C ASP A 202 -17.93 5.94 6.23
N LEU A 203 -16.63 5.92 5.96
CA LEU A 203 -16.04 6.61 4.81
C LEU A 203 -16.52 6.03 3.48
N TYR A 204 -16.87 4.74 3.41
CA TYR A 204 -17.47 4.14 2.22
C TYR A 204 -18.76 4.84 1.76
N LYS A 205 -19.57 5.39 2.69
CA LYS A 205 -20.83 6.07 2.37
C LYS A 205 -20.62 7.35 1.57
N ARG A 206 -19.42 7.93 1.62
CA ARG A 206 -19.09 9.15 0.84
C ARG A 206 -19.21 8.91 -0.67
N ALA A 207 -19.06 7.67 -1.13
CA ALA A 207 -19.29 7.27 -2.52
C ALA A 207 -20.69 7.64 -3.03
N ALA A 208 -21.71 7.59 -2.15
CA ALA A 208 -23.10 7.86 -2.51
C ALA A 208 -23.31 9.27 -3.04
N SER A 209 -22.50 10.25 -2.58
CA SER A 209 -22.56 11.64 -3.04
C SER A 209 -22.23 11.78 -4.54
N TYR A 210 -21.54 10.80 -5.12
CA TYR A 210 -21.14 10.77 -6.52
C TYR A 210 -21.86 9.70 -7.34
N ARG A 211 -22.85 9.01 -6.75
CA ARG A 211 -23.52 7.83 -7.33
C ARG A 211 -22.55 6.68 -7.61
N MET A 212 -21.49 6.56 -6.82
CA MET A 212 -20.53 5.46 -6.87
C MET A 212 -20.93 4.35 -5.91
N ARG A 213 -20.54 3.12 -6.23
CA ARG A 213 -20.61 2.01 -5.28
C ARG A 213 -19.60 2.25 -4.16
N GLY A 214 -20.06 2.18 -2.92
CA GLY A 214 -19.24 2.26 -1.72
C GLY A 214 -19.42 1.01 -0.89
N GLU A 215 -18.33 0.35 -0.51
CA GLU A 215 -18.34 -0.88 0.31
C GLU A 215 -17.36 -0.76 1.47
N GLN A 216 -17.66 -1.42 2.58
CA GLN A 216 -16.76 -1.54 3.72
C GLN A 216 -16.43 -3.01 3.92
N VAL A 217 -15.17 -3.32 4.22
CA VAL A 217 -14.67 -4.68 4.43
C VAL A 217 -13.79 -4.76 5.67
N ASP A 218 -13.77 -5.92 6.32
CA ASP A 218 -12.74 -6.25 7.30
C ASP A 218 -11.37 -6.33 6.59
N GLY A 219 -10.56 -5.29 6.74
CA GLY A 219 -9.23 -5.18 6.15
C GLY A 219 -8.18 -6.12 6.79
N THR A 220 -8.56 -6.87 7.83
CA THR A 220 -7.72 -7.88 8.47
C THR A 220 -7.95 -9.30 7.94
N ASP A 221 -8.97 -9.51 7.10
CA ASP A 221 -9.24 -10.78 6.42
C ASP A 221 -8.84 -10.72 4.94
N VAL A 222 -7.76 -11.41 4.58
CA VAL A 222 -7.19 -11.37 3.23
C VAL A 222 -8.17 -11.85 2.15
N LEU A 223 -9.03 -12.82 2.46
CA LEU A 223 -10.00 -13.33 1.49
C LEU A 223 -11.18 -12.37 1.34
N ALA A 224 -11.66 -11.78 2.44
CA ALA A 224 -12.71 -10.76 2.36
C ALA A 224 -12.26 -9.58 1.50
N VAL A 225 -11.03 -9.08 1.73
CA VAL A 225 -10.45 -8.00 0.92
C VAL A 225 -10.31 -8.42 -0.54
N ARG A 226 -9.71 -9.60 -0.81
CA ARG A 226 -9.52 -10.09 -2.18
C ARG A 226 -10.85 -10.17 -2.92
N ASP A 227 -11.86 -10.77 -2.32
CA ASP A 227 -13.13 -11.07 -2.99
C ASP A 227 -13.86 -9.77 -3.36
N ILE A 228 -13.97 -8.82 -2.41
CA ILE A 228 -14.63 -7.54 -2.70
C ILE A 228 -13.80 -6.70 -3.65
N ALA A 229 -12.48 -6.66 -3.50
CA ALA A 229 -11.61 -5.92 -4.41
C ALA A 229 -11.68 -6.49 -5.83
N THR A 230 -11.76 -7.82 -5.99
CA THR A 230 -11.90 -8.48 -7.30
C THR A 230 -13.21 -8.09 -7.97
N ASP A 231 -14.33 -8.12 -7.24
CA ASP A 231 -15.63 -7.70 -7.77
C ASP A 231 -15.63 -6.23 -8.20
N LEU A 232 -15.05 -5.34 -7.38
CA LEU A 232 -14.93 -3.92 -7.70
C LEU A 232 -14.03 -3.67 -8.91
N VAL A 233 -12.86 -4.32 -8.97
CA VAL A 233 -11.92 -4.20 -10.09
C VAL A 233 -12.54 -4.71 -11.39
N GLU A 234 -13.15 -5.90 -11.39
CA GLU A 234 -13.75 -6.45 -12.61
C GLU A 234 -15.01 -5.68 -13.04
N THR A 235 -15.74 -5.08 -12.11
CA THR A 235 -16.85 -4.16 -12.42
C THR A 235 -16.35 -2.86 -13.03
N ALA A 236 -15.29 -2.25 -12.47
CA ALA A 236 -14.66 -1.07 -13.04
C ALA A 236 -14.12 -1.34 -14.44
N ARG A 237 -13.53 -2.53 -14.64
CA ARG A 237 -12.99 -2.99 -15.92
C ARG A 237 -14.04 -3.14 -17.00
N ARG A 238 -15.12 -3.84 -16.70
CA ARG A 238 -16.16 -4.20 -17.68
C ARG A 238 -17.10 -3.03 -17.97
N ASP A 239 -17.46 -2.27 -16.94
CA ASP A 239 -18.57 -1.33 -17.00
C ASP A 239 -18.13 0.14 -16.87
N GLY A 240 -16.84 0.43 -16.65
CA GLY A 240 -16.36 1.79 -16.39
C GLY A 240 -16.94 2.38 -15.10
N LYS A 241 -17.33 1.54 -14.14
CA LYS A 241 -18.00 2.01 -12.91
C LYS A 241 -16.98 2.19 -11.79
N PRO A 242 -16.59 3.43 -11.45
CA PRO A 242 -15.66 3.63 -10.34
C PRO A 242 -16.33 3.31 -9.01
N ALA A 243 -15.52 2.88 -8.05
CA ALA A 243 -15.98 2.46 -6.74
C ALA A 243 -15.06 2.95 -5.62
N LEU A 244 -15.58 2.96 -4.40
CA LEU A 244 -14.86 3.24 -3.16
C LEU A 244 -14.94 2.02 -2.24
N LEU A 245 -13.78 1.49 -1.85
CA LEU A 245 -13.66 0.46 -0.84
C LEU A 245 -13.05 1.04 0.42
N GLU A 246 -13.69 0.85 1.56
CA GLU A 246 -13.12 1.13 2.87
C GLU A 246 -12.70 -0.17 3.55
N ALA A 247 -11.38 -0.38 3.70
CA ALA A 247 -10.83 -1.52 4.42
C ALA A 247 -10.52 -1.11 5.86
N ILE A 248 -11.27 -1.65 6.82
CA ILE A 248 -11.07 -1.38 8.25
C ILE A 248 -9.86 -2.18 8.74
N SER A 249 -8.85 -1.48 9.25
CA SER A 249 -7.61 -2.10 9.72
C SER A 249 -7.12 -1.41 11.00
N HIS A 250 -5.99 -1.87 11.54
CA HIS A 250 -5.38 -1.30 12.73
C HIS A 250 -3.86 -1.26 12.60
N ARG A 251 -3.28 -0.09 12.83
CA ARG A 251 -1.83 0.06 12.77
C ARG A 251 -1.18 -0.52 14.03
N LEU A 252 -0.22 -1.43 13.88
CA LEU A 252 0.49 -2.04 15.02
C LEU A 252 1.56 -1.14 15.63
N LYS A 253 1.97 -0.09 14.92
CA LYS A 253 2.99 0.88 15.35
C LYS A 253 2.50 2.33 15.26
N GLY A 254 3.36 3.27 15.67
CA GLY A 254 3.17 4.70 15.45
C GLY A 254 3.05 5.08 13.97
N HIS A 255 2.74 6.34 13.72
CA HIS A 255 2.42 6.85 12.37
C HIS A 255 3.54 6.60 11.39
N SER A 256 4.75 6.95 11.83
CA SER A 256 6.03 6.61 11.25
C SER A 256 6.89 5.89 12.29
N VAL A 257 8.06 5.39 11.89
CA VAL A 257 8.99 4.69 12.80
C VAL A 257 9.39 5.55 14.01
N VAL A 258 9.42 6.88 13.88
CA VAL A 258 9.80 7.81 14.97
C VAL A 258 8.64 8.24 15.86
N ASP A 259 7.39 7.92 15.50
CA ASP A 259 6.23 8.34 16.28
C ASP A 259 6.02 7.45 17.51
N PRO A 260 6.10 7.99 18.74
CA PRO A 260 5.88 7.22 19.96
C PRO A 260 4.42 6.81 20.19
N ALA A 261 3.48 7.28 19.37
CA ALA A 261 2.05 6.93 19.42
C ALA A 261 1.34 7.25 20.74
N LYS A 262 1.76 8.32 21.44
CA LYS A 262 1.24 8.71 22.77
C LYS A 262 -0.24 9.09 22.81
N TYR A 263 -0.85 9.29 21.65
CA TYR A 263 -2.28 9.59 21.50
C TYR A 263 -3.17 8.34 21.56
N ARG A 264 -2.60 7.14 21.56
CA ARG A 264 -3.36 5.87 21.64
C ARG A 264 -3.53 5.43 23.08
N SER A 265 -4.73 4.96 23.42
CA SER A 265 -4.98 4.32 24.70
C SER A 265 -4.37 2.91 24.73
N GLY A 266 -4.20 2.35 25.94
CA GLY A 266 -3.81 0.95 26.08
C GLY A 266 -4.82 -0.02 25.46
N ALA A 267 -6.11 0.32 25.48
CA ALA A 267 -7.17 -0.46 24.85
C ALA A 267 -7.02 -0.48 23.31
N ASP A 268 -6.73 0.66 22.68
CA ASP A 268 -6.52 0.74 21.22
C ASP A 268 -5.29 -0.04 20.77
N VAL A 269 -4.28 -0.14 21.63
CA VAL A 269 -3.07 -0.93 21.36
C VAL A 269 -3.37 -2.42 21.49
N SER A 270 -4.15 -2.84 22.49
CA SER A 270 -4.57 -4.24 22.65
C SER A 270 -5.49 -4.68 21.51
N ALA A 271 -6.51 -3.90 21.18
CA ALA A 271 -7.43 -4.20 20.08
C ALA A 271 -6.69 -4.34 18.73
N ALA A 272 -5.71 -3.47 18.45
CA ALA A 272 -4.87 -3.59 17.26
C ALA A 272 -4.04 -4.88 17.24
N ARG A 273 -3.55 -5.36 18.39
CA ARG A 273 -2.80 -6.61 18.48
C ARG A 273 -3.69 -7.84 18.33
N GLU A 274 -4.89 -7.79 18.90
CA GLU A 274 -5.88 -8.88 18.79
C GLU A 274 -6.41 -9.05 17.37
N SER A 275 -6.39 -7.96 16.58
CA SER A 275 -6.75 -7.94 15.16
C SER A 275 -5.58 -8.16 14.20
N ASP A 276 -4.42 -8.64 14.68
CA ASP A 276 -3.25 -8.86 13.81
C ASP A 276 -3.57 -9.91 12.72
N PRO A 277 -3.58 -9.51 11.44
CA PRO A 277 -4.06 -10.37 10.36
C PRO A 277 -3.15 -11.58 10.11
N VAL A 278 -1.84 -11.46 10.40
CA VAL A 278 -0.88 -12.56 10.24
C VAL A 278 -1.12 -13.62 11.30
N VAL A 279 -1.38 -13.20 12.55
CA VAL A 279 -1.66 -14.10 13.66
C VAL A 279 -3.01 -14.79 13.45
N ARG A 280 -4.04 -14.05 13.04
CA ARG A 280 -5.36 -14.57 12.73
C ARG A 280 -5.31 -15.66 11.66
N LEU A 281 -4.73 -15.36 10.49
CA LEU A 281 -4.69 -16.33 9.39
C LEU A 281 -3.88 -17.57 9.75
N ARG A 282 -2.77 -17.43 10.49
CA ARG A 282 -2.01 -18.58 11.00
C ARG A 282 -2.87 -19.51 11.85
N ALA A 283 -3.65 -18.95 12.78
CA ALA A 283 -4.50 -19.73 13.67
C ALA A 283 -5.58 -20.48 12.87
N GLU A 284 -6.26 -19.79 11.94
CA GLU A 284 -7.29 -20.39 11.07
C GLU A 284 -6.71 -21.54 10.21
N LEU A 285 -5.51 -21.36 9.67
CA LEU A 285 -4.80 -22.38 8.89
C LEU A 285 -4.47 -23.64 9.71
N ILE A 286 -4.10 -23.47 10.98
CA ILE A 286 -3.76 -24.58 11.88
C ILE A 286 -5.03 -25.30 12.35
N GLU A 287 -6.05 -24.55 12.76
CA GLU A 287 -7.33 -25.12 13.20
C GLU A 287 -8.01 -25.94 12.09
N SER A 288 -7.90 -25.48 10.84
CA SER A 288 -8.45 -26.18 9.67
C SER A 288 -7.58 -27.33 9.17
N GLY A 289 -6.39 -27.54 9.72
CA GLY A 289 -5.43 -28.57 9.27
C GLY A 289 -4.79 -28.27 7.90
N VAL A 290 -4.96 -27.05 7.37
CA VAL A 290 -4.28 -26.61 6.15
C VAL A 290 -2.79 -26.38 6.41
N LEU A 291 -2.39 -26.01 7.62
CA LEU A 291 -1.00 -25.85 8.03
C LEU A 291 -0.78 -26.57 9.37
N ASP A 292 0.38 -27.18 9.56
CA ASP A 292 0.82 -27.64 10.88
C ASP A 292 1.93 -26.74 11.43
N GLU A 293 2.22 -26.87 12.72
CA GLU A 293 3.23 -26.06 13.41
C GLU A 293 4.62 -26.16 12.75
N THR A 294 5.03 -27.36 12.33
CA THR A 294 6.33 -27.59 11.66
C THR A 294 6.41 -26.87 10.31
N SER A 295 5.37 -27.01 9.47
CA SER A 295 5.28 -26.34 8.17
C SER A 295 5.21 -24.83 8.32
N ALA A 296 4.55 -24.32 9.38
CA ALA A 296 4.51 -22.90 9.68
C ALA A 296 5.89 -22.34 10.03
N GLU A 297 6.69 -23.08 10.80
CA GLU A 297 8.08 -22.73 11.15
C GLU A 297 9.02 -22.81 9.94
N GLU A 298 8.85 -23.80 9.07
CA GLU A 298 9.59 -23.90 7.79
C GLU A 298 9.32 -22.68 6.91
N LEU A 299 8.05 -22.35 6.69
CA LEU A 299 7.64 -21.21 5.89
C LEU A 299 8.17 -19.89 6.49
N ALA A 300 8.17 -19.76 7.81
CA ALA A 300 8.76 -18.59 8.48
C ALA A 300 10.27 -18.46 8.23
N ARG A 301 11.01 -19.58 8.25
CA ARG A 301 12.46 -19.59 7.94
C ARG A 301 12.73 -19.23 6.48
N GLU A 302 11.92 -19.73 5.55
CA GLU A 302 12.03 -19.38 4.13
C GLU A 302 11.79 -17.88 3.89
N VAL A 303 10.75 -17.33 4.51
CA VAL A 303 10.45 -15.90 4.46
C VAL A 303 11.61 -15.07 5.03
N GLU A 304 12.12 -15.43 6.21
CA GLU A 304 13.24 -14.71 6.82
C GLU A 304 14.48 -14.73 5.92
N ALA A 305 14.81 -15.87 5.31
CA ALA A 305 15.93 -15.97 4.37
C ALA A 305 15.76 -15.07 3.15
N GLY A 306 14.53 -14.94 2.62
CA GLY A 306 14.23 -14.02 1.52
C GLY A 306 14.38 -12.55 1.91
N VAL A 307 13.93 -12.16 3.11
CA VAL A 307 14.10 -10.80 3.62
C VAL A 307 15.57 -10.50 3.94
N ASP A 308 16.30 -11.46 4.51
CA ASP A 308 17.76 -11.37 4.72
C ASP A 308 18.50 -11.12 3.41
N ALA A 309 18.12 -11.81 2.34
CA ALA A 309 18.71 -11.60 1.02
C ALA A 309 18.44 -10.18 0.49
N ALA A 310 17.22 -9.64 0.71
CA ALA A 310 16.88 -8.27 0.33
C ALA A 310 17.73 -7.23 1.09
N VAL A 311 17.92 -7.42 2.40
CA VAL A 311 18.79 -6.57 3.22
C VAL A 311 20.24 -6.66 2.76
N ALA A 312 20.75 -7.86 2.50
CA ALA A 312 22.12 -8.06 2.03
C ALA A 312 22.35 -7.40 0.66
N PHE A 313 21.38 -7.50 -0.26
CA PHE A 313 21.42 -6.81 -1.54
C PHE A 313 21.49 -5.29 -1.38
N ALA A 314 20.65 -4.72 -0.51
CA ALA A 314 20.64 -3.28 -0.24
C ALA A 314 21.95 -2.81 0.42
N ASP A 315 22.50 -3.57 1.37
CA ASP A 315 23.78 -3.26 2.02
C ASP A 315 24.96 -3.32 1.04
N ALA A 316 24.94 -4.25 0.09
CA ALA A 316 25.96 -4.37 -0.94
C ALA A 316 25.81 -3.36 -2.09
N SER A 317 24.67 -2.66 -2.17
CA SER A 317 24.37 -1.74 -3.26
C SER A 317 25.05 -0.38 -3.09
N PRO A 318 25.52 0.24 -4.20
CA PRO A 318 26.21 1.53 -4.13
C PRO A 318 25.23 2.68 -3.83
N HIS A 319 25.71 3.66 -3.07
CA HIS A 319 25.05 4.96 -2.95
C HIS A 319 25.02 5.68 -4.32
N PRO A 320 24.05 6.57 -4.56
CA PRO A 320 24.10 7.46 -5.71
C PRO A 320 25.30 8.42 -5.61
N GLU A 321 25.92 8.71 -6.75
CA GLU A 321 27.03 9.67 -6.83
C GLU A 321 26.49 11.11 -6.74
N PRO A 322 27.18 12.05 -6.06
CA PRO A 322 26.76 13.46 -5.99
C PRO A 322 26.56 14.11 -7.36
N SER A 323 27.29 13.66 -8.39
CA SER A 323 27.13 14.14 -9.77
C SER A 323 25.76 13.84 -10.37
N SER A 324 25.06 12.82 -9.85
CA SER A 324 23.71 12.46 -10.32
C SER A 324 22.62 13.36 -9.77
N LEU A 325 22.90 14.27 -8.81
CA LEU A 325 21.89 15.04 -8.07
C LEU A 325 20.87 15.78 -8.96
N PHE A 326 21.29 16.23 -10.14
CA PHE A 326 20.45 16.97 -11.08
C PHE A 326 19.93 16.13 -12.24
N ASP A 327 20.31 14.86 -12.34
CA ASP A 327 19.80 13.96 -13.38
C ASP A 327 18.26 13.89 -13.29
N TYR A 328 17.60 13.65 -14.42
CA TYR A 328 16.14 13.50 -14.50
C TYR A 328 15.29 14.71 -14.06
N THR A 329 15.90 15.85 -13.70
CA THR A 329 15.16 17.11 -13.48
C THR A 329 14.39 17.53 -14.75
N TYR A 330 15.00 17.29 -15.91
CA TYR A 330 14.38 17.45 -17.22
C TYR A 330 14.76 16.27 -18.12
N ALA A 331 13.90 15.95 -19.09
CA ALA A 331 14.17 14.90 -20.07
C ALA A 331 15.25 15.28 -21.10
N THR A 332 15.47 16.59 -21.29
CA THR A 332 16.47 17.15 -22.22
C THR A 332 17.25 18.27 -21.53
N PRO A 333 18.45 18.63 -22.02
CA PRO A 333 19.16 19.81 -21.53
C PRO A 333 18.27 21.06 -21.60
N VAL A 334 18.17 21.80 -20.50
CA VAL A 334 17.42 23.07 -20.41
C VAL A 334 18.40 24.20 -20.11
N ALA A 335 18.33 25.28 -20.91
CA ALA A 335 19.20 26.44 -20.74
C ALA A 335 18.94 27.11 -19.37
N GLY A 336 20.01 27.48 -18.67
CA GLY A 336 19.94 28.18 -17.38
C GLY A 336 19.74 27.27 -16.16
N VAL A 337 19.69 25.95 -16.33
CA VAL A 337 19.72 25.02 -15.19
C VAL A 337 21.12 25.04 -14.58
N SER A 338 21.19 25.36 -13.28
CA SER A 338 22.43 25.43 -12.52
C SER A 338 22.71 24.09 -11.85
N PRO A 339 23.76 23.33 -12.24
CA PRO A 339 24.14 22.08 -11.58
C PRO A 339 24.96 22.33 -10.30
N ARG A 340 24.72 23.47 -9.65
CA ARG A 340 25.50 23.93 -8.50
C ARG A 340 25.09 23.12 -7.26
N LEU A 341 26.04 22.43 -6.65
CA LEU A 341 25.79 21.72 -5.40
C LEU A 341 25.51 22.70 -4.25
N PRO A 342 24.78 22.29 -3.19
CA PRO A 342 24.44 23.17 -2.06
C PRO A 342 25.63 23.86 -1.37
N ALA A 343 26.84 23.31 -1.51
CA ALA A 343 28.07 23.84 -0.90
C ALA A 343 28.98 24.62 -1.88
N ASP A 344 28.62 24.72 -3.15
CA ASP A 344 29.44 25.42 -4.13
C ASP A 344 29.35 26.95 -3.93
N PRO A 345 30.46 27.69 -4.08
CA PRO A 345 30.46 29.14 -3.94
C PRO A 345 29.55 29.82 -4.98
N LEU A 346 28.86 30.87 -4.54
CA LEU A 346 27.96 31.66 -5.39
C LEU A 346 28.69 32.57 -6.39
N PHE A 347 29.99 32.81 -6.18
CA PHE A 347 30.82 33.77 -6.90
C PHE A 347 32.23 33.24 -7.14
#